data_AF-A0A922HTA6-F1
#
_entry.id   AF-A0A922HTA6-F1
#
_cell.length_a   1.000
_cell.length_b   1.000
_cell.length_c   1.000
_cell.angle_alpha   90.00
_cell.angle_beta   90.00
_cell.angle_gamma   90.00
#
_symmetry.space_group_name_H-M   'P 1'
#
loop_
_entity.id
_entity.type
_entity.pdbx_description
1 polymer ?
#
loop_
_entity_poly.entity_id
_entity_poly.type
_entity_poly.pdbx_seq_one_letter_code
_entity_poly.pdbx_strand_id
1 'polypeptide(L)'
;MDDIIEQAKQNRQYEYDEFRSYFSTILNLICENNNDHQDDDDDHHHHRKFPNISITSDWFQRMLTYNVPNGKLNRGLSVVVSYRILKPNATSMEMDNARLLGWCMEMFQTSFLIIDDIMDESITRRRQPCWYRLKKKKLDN
;
A
#
# COMPACT_ATOMS: atom_id res chain seq x y z
N MET A 1 -10.87 -1.96 35.75
CA MET A 1 -11.41 -1.50 34.45
C MET A 1 -10.33 -0.77 33.67
N ASP A 2 -9.55 0.07 34.34
CA ASP A 2 -8.42 0.79 33.74
C ASP A 2 -7.32 -0.13 33.17
N ASP A 3 -6.95 -1.21 33.88
CA ASP A 3 -5.94 -2.17 33.41
C ASP A 3 -6.35 -2.88 32.10
N ILE A 4 -7.64 -3.19 31.94
CA ILE A 4 -8.17 -3.84 30.73
C ILE A 4 -8.12 -2.89 29.53
N ILE A 5 -8.47 -1.61 29.76
CA ILE A 5 -8.44 -0.58 28.73
C ILE A 5 -6.99 -0.33 28.30
N GLU A 6 -6.06 -0.29 29.25
CA GLU A 6 -4.65 -0.06 28.96
C GLU A 6 -4.04 -1.22 28.16
N GLN A 7 -4.33 -2.46 28.55
CA GLN A 7 -3.90 -3.64 27.79
C GLN A 7 -4.47 -3.64 26.37
N ALA A 8 -5.74 -3.26 26.19
CA ALA A 8 -6.36 -3.19 24.86
C ALA A 8 -5.72 -2.11 23.97
N LYS A 9 -5.31 -0.98 24.54
CA LYS A 9 -4.56 0.06 23.82
C LYS A 9 -3.19 -0.43 23.42
N GLN A 10 -2.46 -1.07 24.32
CA GLN A 10 -1.13 -1.64 24.03
C GLN A 10 -1.20 -2.67 22.91
N ASN A 11 -2.19 -3.58 22.96
CA ASN A 11 -2.39 -4.58 21.91
C ASN A 11 -2.71 -3.94 20.56
N ARG A 12 -3.57 -2.91 20.53
CA ARG A 12 -3.86 -2.16 19.30
C ARG A 12 -2.63 -1.44 18.77
N GLN A 13 -1.82 -0.84 19.64
CA GLN A 13 -0.61 -0.13 19.25
C GLN A 13 0.42 -1.11 18.66
N TYR A 14 0.61 -2.27 19.29
CA TYR A 14 1.45 -3.35 18.77
C TYR A 14 1.00 -3.78 17.36
N GLU A 15 -0.30 -4.05 17.15
CA GLU A 15 -0.82 -4.40 15.82
C GLU A 15 -0.61 -3.27 14.80
N TYR A 16 -0.75 -2.02 15.22
CA TYR A 16 -0.50 -0.86 14.37
C TYR A 16 0.96 -0.79 13.93
N ASP A 17 1.90 -0.92 14.86
CA ASP A 17 3.34 -0.84 14.58
C ASP A 17 3.80 -2.01 13.72
N GLU A 18 3.32 -3.22 14.02
CA GLU A 18 3.59 -4.42 13.23
C GLU A 18 2.96 -4.33 11.84
N PHE A 19 1.71 -3.90 11.72
CA PHE A 19 1.09 -3.69 10.41
C PHE A 19 1.87 -2.67 9.57
N ARG A 20 2.34 -1.57 10.18
CA ARG A 20 3.17 -0.54 9.53
C ARG A 20 4.52 -1.04 9.04
N SER A 21 5.19 -1.92 9.78
CA SER A 21 6.50 -2.41 9.38
C SER A 21 6.48 -3.20 8.07
N TYR A 22 5.34 -3.81 7.72
CA TYR A 22 5.17 -4.60 6.49
C TYR A 22 5.04 -3.76 5.22
N PHE A 23 4.75 -2.46 5.33
CA PHE A 23 4.48 -1.63 4.15
C PHE A 23 5.64 -1.63 3.16
N SER A 24 6.88 -1.42 3.64
CA SER A 24 8.06 -1.39 2.77
C SER A 24 8.31 -2.73 2.09
N THR A 25 8.13 -3.84 2.81
CA THR A 25 8.28 -5.19 2.26
C THR A 25 7.26 -5.44 1.15
N ILE A 26 6.00 -5.10 1.38
CA ILE A 26 4.92 -5.26 0.39
C ILE A 26 5.18 -4.38 -0.85
N LEU A 27 5.60 -3.15 -0.62
CA LEU A 27 5.94 -2.22 -1.69
C LEU A 27 7.09 -2.75 -2.55
N ASN A 28 8.15 -3.27 -1.93
CA ASN A 28 9.27 -3.87 -2.65
C ASN A 28 8.83 -5.10 -3.47
N LEU A 29 8.04 -6.01 -2.88
CA LEU A 29 7.52 -7.18 -3.60
C LEU A 29 6.68 -6.80 -4.82
N ILE A 30 5.83 -5.76 -4.70
CA ILE A 30 5.03 -5.27 -5.83
C ILE A 30 5.93 -4.65 -6.91
N CYS A 31 7.00 -3.96 -6.52
CA CYS A 31 7.92 -3.31 -7.46
C CYS A 31 8.92 -4.29 -8.11
N GLU A 32 9.39 -5.31 -7.39
CA GLU A 32 10.37 -6.31 -7.85
C GLU A 32 9.75 -7.33 -8.82
N ASN A 33 8.53 -7.82 -8.55
CA ASN A 33 7.82 -8.75 -9.44
C ASN A 33 7.54 -8.20 -10.86
N ASN A 34 7.71 -6.89 -11.07
CA ASN A 34 7.58 -6.26 -12.38
C ASN A 34 8.89 -6.23 -13.20
N ASN A 35 10.03 -6.61 -12.60
CA ASN A 35 11.34 -6.60 -13.27
C ASN A 35 11.78 -7.98 -13.79
N ASP A 36 11.08 -9.06 -13.44
CA ASP A 36 11.46 -10.45 -13.76
C ASP A 36 10.98 -10.95 -15.14
N HIS A 37 10.36 -10.10 -15.96
CA HIS A 37 10.24 -10.41 -17.39
C HIS A 37 11.57 -10.13 -18.08
N GLN A 38 12.52 -11.04 -17.85
CA GLN A 38 13.73 -11.20 -18.64
C GLN A 38 13.30 -11.42 -20.10
N ASP A 39 13.80 -10.57 -20.99
CA ASP A 39 13.64 -10.69 -22.44
C ASP A 39 14.33 -11.99 -22.91
N ASP A 40 13.59 -13.09 -22.99
CA ASP A 40 13.98 -14.24 -23.81
C ASP A 40 13.72 -13.89 -25.27
N ASP A 41 14.75 -13.37 -25.94
CA ASP A 41 14.82 -13.10 -27.38
C ASP A 41 14.71 -14.42 -28.19
N ASP A 42 13.52 -15.01 -28.31
CA ASP A 42 13.18 -15.89 -29.44
C ASP A 42 11.65 -16.03 -29.58
N ASP A 43 11.07 -15.33 -30.56
CA ASP A 43 9.98 -15.80 -31.45
C ASP A 43 9.13 -14.62 -32.01
N HIS A 44 8.78 -14.77 -33.28
CA HIS A 44 8.27 -13.80 -34.26
C HIS A 44 6.84 -13.26 -34.01
N HIS A 45 6.39 -13.13 -32.76
CA HIS A 45 5.10 -12.51 -32.44
C HIS A 45 5.27 -11.04 -32.02
N HIS A 46 4.51 -10.14 -32.67
CA HIS A 46 4.41 -8.72 -32.32
C HIS A 46 3.81 -8.54 -30.92
N HIS A 47 4.58 -8.82 -29.87
CA HIS A 47 4.28 -8.40 -28.52
C HIS A 47 4.41 -6.87 -28.48
N ARG A 48 3.31 -6.19 -28.15
CA ARG A 48 3.36 -4.75 -27.90
C ARG A 48 4.35 -4.53 -26.77
N LYS A 49 5.50 -3.91 -27.06
CA LYS A 49 6.40 -3.40 -26.02
C LYS A 49 5.64 -2.38 -25.20
N PHE A 50 5.23 -2.76 -24.00
CA PHE A 50 4.67 -1.81 -23.05
C PHE A 50 5.77 -0.79 -22.69
N PRO A 51 5.41 0.49 -22.46
CA PRO A 51 6.37 1.50 -22.04
C PRO A 51 7.19 1.02 -20.84
N ASN A 52 8.47 1.42 -20.77
CA ASN A 52 9.46 0.97 -19.79
C ASN A 52 8.84 0.69 -18.40
N ILE A 53 8.74 -0.60 -18.07
CA ILE A 53 8.09 -1.10 -16.84
C ILE A 53 8.76 -0.52 -15.58
N SER A 54 10.06 -0.21 -15.63
CA SER A 54 10.82 0.40 -14.54
C SER A 54 10.35 1.82 -14.22
N ILE A 55 10.05 2.65 -15.22
CA ILE A 55 9.51 4.02 -14.99
C ILE A 55 8.10 3.94 -14.38
N THR A 56 7.31 2.96 -14.81
CA THR A 56 5.98 2.68 -14.25
C THR A 56 6.10 2.25 -12.79
N SER A 57 7.10 1.41 -12.48
CA SER A 57 7.42 0.97 -11.11
C SER A 57 7.82 2.14 -10.20
N ASP A 58 8.71 3.03 -10.64
CA ASP A 58 9.14 4.20 -9.85
C ASP A 58 7.98 5.18 -9.56
N TRP A 59 7.17 5.46 -10.58
CA TRP A 59 6.01 6.34 -10.40
C TRP A 59 5.01 5.73 -9.44
N PHE A 60 4.73 4.43 -9.59
CA PHE A 60 3.79 3.70 -8.75
C PHE A 60 4.30 3.61 -7.30
N GLN A 61 5.58 3.31 -7.10
CA GLN A 61 6.22 3.28 -5.79
C GLN A 61 6.10 4.64 -5.08
N ARG A 62 6.38 5.73 -5.79
CA ARG A 62 6.25 7.09 -5.26
C ARG A 62 4.80 7.43 -4.92
N MET A 63 3.86 7.05 -5.79
CA MET A 63 2.44 7.30 -5.58
C MET A 63 1.94 6.56 -4.33
N LEU A 64 2.26 5.27 -4.18
CA LEU A 64 1.87 4.48 -3.02
C LEU A 64 2.50 5.01 -1.73
N THR A 65 3.81 5.30 -1.74
CA THR A 65 4.53 5.85 -0.58
C THR A 65 3.95 7.19 -0.14
N TYR A 66 3.56 8.03 -1.10
CA TYR A 66 2.97 9.35 -0.81
C TYR A 66 1.56 9.24 -0.24
N ASN A 67 0.72 8.41 -0.83
CA ASN A 67 -0.72 8.45 -0.53
C ASN A 67 -1.14 7.47 0.56
N VAL A 68 -0.59 6.24 0.59
CA VAL A 68 -1.17 5.12 1.35
C VAL A 68 -0.90 5.17 2.86
N PRO A 69 0.36 5.28 3.35
CA PRO A 69 0.67 5.07 4.77
C PRO A 69 0.27 6.24 5.69
N ASN A 70 -0.17 7.36 5.12
CA ASN A 70 -0.45 8.61 5.84
C ASN A 70 -1.89 8.70 6.41
N GLY A 71 -2.66 7.62 6.29
CA GLY A 71 -4.03 7.53 6.80
C GLY A 71 -4.11 7.05 8.25
N LYS A 72 -5.34 6.88 8.75
CA LYS A 72 -5.59 6.25 10.06
C LYS A 72 -5.37 4.72 10.05
N LEU A 73 -5.25 4.12 8.86
CA LEU A 73 -5.09 2.68 8.64
C LEU A 73 -6.19 1.79 9.24
N ASN A 74 -7.35 2.40 9.56
CA ASN A 74 -8.43 1.70 10.24
C ASN A 74 -9.01 0.54 9.42
N ARG A 75 -9.04 0.64 8.08
CA ARG A 75 -9.65 -0.41 7.26
C ARG A 75 -8.72 -1.62 7.17
N GLY A 76 -7.43 -1.38 6.94
CA GLY A 76 -6.40 -2.42 6.96
C GLY A 76 -6.28 -3.09 8.33
N LEU A 77 -6.19 -2.30 9.41
CA LEU A 77 -6.14 -2.86 10.77
C LEU A 77 -7.39 -3.64 11.15
N SER A 78 -8.56 -3.23 10.67
CA SER A 78 -9.80 -3.99 10.93
C SER A 78 -9.73 -5.40 10.33
N VAL A 79 -9.07 -5.59 9.19
CA VAL A 79 -8.84 -6.92 8.62
C VAL A 79 -7.96 -7.77 9.55
N VAL A 80 -6.82 -7.24 9.99
CA VAL A 80 -5.86 -7.95 10.85
C VAL A 80 -6.48 -8.33 12.19
N VAL A 81 -7.14 -7.37 12.85
CA VAL A 81 -7.78 -7.58 14.16
C VAL A 81 -8.95 -8.56 14.03
N SER A 82 -9.78 -8.41 13.00
CA SER A 82 -10.91 -9.34 12.80
C SER A 82 -10.43 -10.76 12.53
N TYR A 83 -9.38 -10.93 11.72
CA TYR A 83 -8.81 -12.25 11.43
C TYR A 83 -8.33 -12.93 12.71
N ARG A 84 -7.62 -12.20 13.58
CA ARG A 84 -7.14 -12.76 14.86
C ARG A 84 -8.29 -13.13 15.81
N ILE A 85 -9.36 -12.33 15.86
CA ILE A 85 -10.55 -12.64 16.66
C ILE A 85 -11.24 -13.91 16.14
N LEU A 86 -11.40 -14.02 14.82
CA LEU A 86 -12.07 -15.16 14.18
C LEU A 86 -11.22 -16.43 14.19
N LYS A 87 -9.89 -16.31 14.18
CA LYS A 87 -8.94 -17.41 14.26
C LYS A 87 -7.85 -17.13 15.32
N PRO A 88 -8.15 -17.39 16.61
CA PRO A 88 -7.20 -17.12 17.70
C PRO A 88 -5.88 -17.91 17.61
N ASN A 89 -5.91 -19.09 16.97
CA ASN A 89 -4.74 -19.95 16.77
C ASN A 89 -4.13 -19.80 15.37
N ALA A 90 -4.28 -18.63 14.74
CA ALA A 90 -3.69 -18.36 13.43
C ALA A 90 -2.16 -18.53 13.48
N THR A 91 -1.62 -19.15 12.44
CA THR A 91 -0.16 -19.26 12.28
C THR A 91 0.44 -17.91 11.93
N SER A 92 1.78 -17.75 12.07
CA SER A 92 2.47 -16.52 11.65
C SER A 92 2.19 -16.20 10.18
N MET A 93 2.27 -17.20 9.30
CA MET A 93 2.01 -17.05 7.87
C MET A 93 0.58 -16.57 7.58
N GLU A 94 -0.40 -17.05 8.34
CA GLU A 94 -1.79 -16.62 8.19
C GLU A 94 -2.02 -15.18 8.65
N MET A 95 -1.35 -14.77 9.73
CA MET A 95 -1.35 -13.38 10.16
C MET A 95 -0.64 -12.48 9.15
N ASP A 96 0.44 -12.95 8.52
CA ASP A 96 1.14 -12.23 7.45
C ASP A 96 0.24 -12.03 6.23
N ASN A 97 -0.51 -13.06 5.84
CA ASN A 97 -1.52 -12.96 4.78
C ASN A 97 -2.64 -11.96 5.15
N ALA A 98 -3.09 -11.94 6.41
CA ALA A 98 -4.07 -10.96 6.88
C ALA A 98 -3.53 -9.53 6.82
N ARG A 99 -2.25 -9.31 7.15
CA ARG A 99 -1.57 -8.01 7.02
C ARG A 99 -1.42 -7.61 5.56
N LEU A 100 -1.02 -8.52 4.68
CA LEU A 100 -0.96 -8.28 3.25
C LEU A 100 -2.33 -7.84 2.71
N LEU A 101 -3.39 -8.58 3.05
CA LEU A 101 -4.76 -8.24 2.67
C LEU A 101 -5.19 -6.87 3.23
N GLY A 102 -4.83 -6.57 4.48
CA GLY A 102 -5.08 -5.26 5.09
C GLY A 102 -4.43 -4.12 4.29
N TRP A 103 -3.21 -4.29 3.80
CA TRP A 103 -2.55 -3.31 2.93
C TRP A 103 -3.20 -3.19 1.57
N CYS A 104 -3.63 -4.30 0.96
CA CYS A 104 -4.44 -4.28 -0.27
C CYS A 104 -5.71 -3.44 -0.08
N MET A 105 -6.39 -3.56 1.07
CA MET A 105 -7.57 -2.75 1.37
C MET A 105 -7.25 -1.25 1.53
N GLU A 106 -6.13 -0.88 2.14
CA GLU A 106 -5.70 0.52 2.24
C GLU A 106 -5.28 1.10 0.88
N MET A 107 -4.61 0.31 0.03
CA MET A 107 -4.29 0.70 -1.35
C MET A 107 -5.56 0.90 -2.17
N PHE A 108 -6.50 -0.04 -2.09
CA PHE A 108 -7.81 0.06 -2.76
C PHE A 108 -8.56 1.32 -2.31
N GLN A 109 -8.65 1.58 -1.00
CA GLN A 109 -9.28 2.77 -0.47
C GLN A 109 -8.59 4.06 -0.94
N THR A 110 -7.27 4.05 -1.00
CA THR A 110 -6.46 5.19 -1.44
C THR A 110 -6.70 5.50 -2.92
N SER A 111 -6.95 4.50 -3.76
CA SER A 111 -7.29 4.71 -5.17
C SER A 111 -8.53 5.59 -5.33
N PHE A 112 -9.59 5.34 -4.55
CA PHE A 112 -10.78 6.18 -4.55
C PHE A 112 -10.51 7.59 -4.06
N LEU A 113 -9.67 7.78 -3.03
CA LEU A 113 -9.32 9.12 -2.55
C LEU A 113 -8.59 9.95 -3.61
N ILE A 114 -7.71 9.32 -4.39
CA ILE A 114 -7.00 10.02 -5.47
C ILE A 114 -7.99 10.44 -6.56
N ILE A 115 -8.94 9.57 -6.91
CA ILE A 115 -9.97 9.88 -7.91
C ILE A 115 -10.91 10.98 -7.40
N ASP A 116 -11.36 10.88 -6.14
CA ASP A 116 -12.16 11.89 -5.41
C ASP A 116 -11.47 13.26 -5.40
N ASP A 117 -10.18 13.30 -5.04
CA ASP A 117 -9.39 14.52 -5.03
C ASP A 117 -9.33 15.21 -6.41
N ILE A 118 -9.33 14.42 -7.49
CA ILE A 118 -9.34 14.93 -8.87
C ILE A 118 -10.73 15.44 -9.26
N MET A 119 -11.79 14.66 -8.99
CA MET A 119 -13.16 15.02 -9.33
C MET A 119 -13.62 16.29 -8.62
N ASP A 120 -13.24 16.45 -7.35
CA ASP A 120 -13.62 17.58 -6.51
C ASP A 120 -12.63 18.75 -6.59
N GLU A 121 -11.61 18.66 -7.44
CA GLU A 121 -10.50 19.60 -7.51
C GLU A 121 -9.89 19.93 -6.14
N SER A 122 -9.81 18.94 -5.24
CA SER A 122 -9.33 19.12 -3.87
C SER A 122 -7.88 19.64 -3.83
N ILE A 123 -7.59 20.53 -2.88
CA ILE A 123 -6.26 21.13 -2.72
C ILE A 123 -5.35 20.25 -1.85
N THR A 124 -5.89 19.69 -0.77
CA THR A 124 -5.13 18.93 0.23
C THR A 124 -5.84 17.68 0.70
N ARG A 125 -5.06 16.61 0.95
CA ARG A 125 -5.49 15.36 1.56
C ARG A 125 -4.46 14.93 2.60
N ARG A 126 -4.93 14.46 3.77
CA ARG A 126 -4.06 13.99 4.87
C ARG A 126 -2.97 15.04 5.24
N ARG A 127 -3.36 16.33 5.23
CA ARG A 127 -2.51 17.50 5.53
C ARG A 127 -1.36 17.73 4.53
N GLN A 128 -1.43 17.15 3.34
CA GLN A 128 -0.46 17.33 2.25
C GLN A 128 -1.21 17.72 0.96
N PRO A 129 -0.54 18.34 -0.02
CA PRO A 129 -1.15 18.59 -1.33
C PRO A 129 -1.69 17.29 -1.97
N CYS A 130 -2.85 17.35 -2.62
CA CYS A 130 -3.37 16.18 -3.34
C CYS A 130 -2.37 15.71 -4.42
N TRP A 131 -2.24 14.39 -4.62
CA TRP A 131 -1.22 13.80 -5.49
C TRP A 131 -1.19 14.41 -6.89
N TYR A 132 -2.35 14.64 -7.51
CA TYR A 132 -2.45 15.20 -8.87
C TYR A 132 -1.98 16.66 -8.97
N ARG A 133 -1.88 17.38 -7.84
CA ARG A 133 -1.37 18.76 -7.77
C ARG A 133 0.13 18.82 -7.54
N LEU A 134 0.81 17.70 -7.32
CA LEU A 134 2.27 17.68 -7.21
C LEU A 134 2.88 18.05 -8.56
N LYS A 135 3.73 19.08 -8.57
CA LYS A 135 4.49 19.44 -9.77
C LYS A 135 5.34 18.23 -10.18
N LYS A 136 5.22 17.78 -11.43
CA LYS A 136 6.20 16.84 -12.01
C LYS A 136 7.57 17.50 -11.86
N LYS A 137 8.48 16.90 -11.10
CA LYS A 137 9.90 17.24 -11.24
C LYS A 137 10.23 17.02 -12.72
N LYS A 138 10.74 18.05 -13.39
CA LYS A 138 11.33 17.86 -14.72
C LYS A 138 12.41 16.79 -14.52
N LEU A 139 12.36 15.73 -15.33
CA LEU A 139 13.52 14.87 -15.48
C LEU A 139 14.57 15.80 -16.10
N ASP A 140 15.58 16.16 -15.33
CA ASP A 140 16.67 17.00 -15.81
C ASP A 140 17.33 16.24 -16.98
N ASN A 141 17.35 16.88 -18.15
CA ASN A 141 18.01 16.41 -19.37
C ASN A 141 19.53 16.59 -19.27
#